data_AF-A0A5C7LI67-F1
#
_entry.id   AF-A0A5C7LI67-F1
#
_cell.length_a   1.000
_cell.length_b   1.000
_cell.length_c   1.000
_cell.angle_alpha   90.00
_cell.angle_beta   90.00
_cell.angle_gamma   90.00
#
_symmetry.space_group_name_H-M   'P 1'
#
loop_
_entity.id
_entity.type
_entity.pdbx_description
1 polymer ?
#
loop_
_entity_poly.entity_id
_entity_poly.type
_entity_poly.pdbx_seq_one_letter_code
_entity_poly.pdbx_strand_id
1 'polypeptide(L)' 'MDLDQNMPINLSLPLGQVNIVLAALSTQPYDRVAGLIAEIQRQAAPQVMAAQQPPVPQTAEVSESANAAA' A
#
# COMPACT_ATOMS: atom_id res chain seq x y z
N MET A 1 -30.55 4.35 10.12
CA MET A 1 -29.75 3.94 8.94
C MET A 1 -29.28 2.54 9.26
N ASP A 2 -29.84 1.51 8.61
CA ASP A 2 -29.41 0.12 8.80
C ASP A 2 -28.22 -0.12 7.89
N LEU A 3 -27.02 -0.24 8.46
CA LEU A 3 -25.79 -0.48 7.71
C LEU A 3 -25.55 -1.99 7.68
N ASP A 4 -25.48 -2.54 6.47
CA ASP A 4 -25.12 -3.94 6.24
C ASP A 4 -23.74 -4.23 6.84
N GLN A 5 -23.66 -5.24 7.71
CA GLN A 5 -22.42 -5.67 8.37
C GLN A 5 -21.40 -6.29 7.40
N ASN A 6 -21.82 -6.61 6.17
CA ASN A 6 -20.96 -7.16 5.12
C ASN A 6 -20.56 -6.12 4.06
N MET A 7 -20.90 -4.85 4.26
CA MET A 7 -20.55 -3.79 3.33
C MET A 7 -19.03 -3.59 3.27
N PRO A 8 -18.37 -3.73 2.11
CA PRO A 8 -16.94 -3.51 1.99
C PRO A 8 -16.61 -2.02 2.17
N ILE A 9 -15.62 -1.72 3.02
CA ILE A 9 -15.13 -0.36 3.26
C ILE A 9 -13.69 -0.26 2.76
N ASN A 10 -13.40 0.75 1.95
CA ASN A 10 -12.03 1.09 1.57
C ASN A 10 -11.45 2.10 2.57
N LEU A 11 -10.44 1.67 3.33
CA LEU A 11 -9.73 2.51 4.29
C LEU A 11 -8.34 2.86 3.73
N SER A 12 -8.01 4.14 3.68
CA SER A 12 -6.66 4.63 3.35
C SER A 12 -5.99 5.12 4.63
N LEU A 13 -5.01 4.38 5.10
CA LEU A 13 -4.27 4.68 6.33
C LEU A 13 -2.76 4.72 6.02
N PRO A 14 -1.99 5.63 6.65
CA PRO A 14 -0.54 5.59 6.58
C PRO A 14 0.01 4.25 7.10
N LEU A 15 1.13 3.77 6.55
CA LEU A 15 1.77 2.50 6.95
C LEU A 15 1.99 2.41 8.47
N GLY A 16 2.39 3.51 9.11
CA GLY A 16 2.56 3.55 10.56
C GLY A 16 1.27 3.26 11.34
N GLN A 17 0.12 3.76 10.88
CA GLN A 17 -1.17 3.49 11.51
C GLN A 17 -1.64 2.05 11.25
N VAL A 18 -1.40 1.52 10.06
CA VAL A 18 -1.65 0.10 9.75
C VAL A 18 -0.86 -0.81 10.69
N ASN A 19 0.42 -0.49 10.94
CA ASN A 19 1.25 -1.25 11.88
C ASN A 19 0.71 -1.21 13.32
N ILE A 20 0.16 -0.07 13.76
CA ILE A 20 -0.49 0.03 15.08
C ILE A 20 -1.72 -0.89 15.15
N VAL A 21 -2.55 -0.90 14.10
CA VAL A 21 -3.72 -1.80 14.05
C VAL A 21 -3.28 -3.27 14.09
N LEU A 22 -2.28 -3.65 13.30
CA LEU A 22 -1.73 -5.01 13.31
C LEU A 22 -1.13 -5.40 14.67
N ALA A 23 -0.44 -4.48 15.34
CA ALA A 23 0.09 -4.70 16.68
C ALA A 23 -1.02 -4.82 17.74
N ALA A 24 -2.11 -4.07 17.61
CA ALA A 24 -3.27 -4.24 18.47
C ALA A 24 -3.94 -5.60 18.26
N LEU A 25 -4.12 -6.03 17.01
CA LEU A 25 -4.69 -7.33 16.66
C LEU A 25 -3.84 -8.49 17.16
N SER A 26 -2.51 -8.37 17.16
CA SER A 26 -1.62 -9.44 17.64
C SER A 26 -1.74 -9.73 19.14
N THR A 27 -2.33 -8.82 19.93
CA THR A 27 -2.60 -9.04 21.36
C THR A 27 -3.85 -9.90 21.61
N GLN A 28 -4.66 -10.17 20.57
CA GLN A 28 -5.89 -10.93 20.67
C GLN A 28 -5.65 -12.44 20.41
N PRO A 29 -6.56 -13.33 20.84
CA PRO A 29 -6.47 -14.74 20.51
C PRO A 29 -6.40 -14.97 19.00
N TYR A 30 -5.41 -15.74 18.55
CA TYR A 30 -5.10 -15.92 17.13
C TYR A 30 -6.32 -16.34 16.30
N ASP A 31 -7.11 -17.29 16.78
CA ASP A 31 -8.30 -17.82 16.10
C ASP A 31 -9.37 -16.75 15.81
N ARG A 32 -9.34 -15.61 16.51
CA ARG A 32 -10.27 -14.48 16.31
C ARG A 32 -9.79 -13.49 15.25
N VAL A 33 -8.48 -13.38 15.03
CA VAL A 33 -7.89 -12.29 14.24
C VAL A 33 -7.07 -12.75 13.04
N ALA A 34 -6.72 -14.03 12.94
CA ALA A 34 -5.89 -14.56 11.86
C ALA A 34 -6.43 -14.21 10.46
N GLY A 35 -7.75 -14.38 10.27
CA GLY A 35 -8.41 -14.03 9.01
C GLY A 35 -8.37 -12.53 8.70
N LEU A 36 -8.55 -11.68 9.71
CA LEU A 36 -8.49 -10.23 9.54
C LEU A 36 -7.08 -9.75 9.22
N ILE A 37 -6.07 -10.27 9.92
CA ILE A 37 -4.66 -9.96 9.65
C ILE A 37 -4.28 -10.39 8.23
N ALA A 38 -4.65 -11.60 7.81
CA ALA A 38 -4.38 -12.09 6.46
C ALA A 38 -5.02 -11.19 5.39
N GLU A 39 -6.25 -10.73 5.62
CA GLU A 39 -6.94 -9.84 4.68
C GLU A 39 -6.27 -8.46 4.59
N ILE A 40 -5.87 -7.87 5.72
CA ILE A 40 -5.11 -6.61 5.74
C ILE A 40 -3.79 -6.77 4.97
N GLN A 41 -3.06 -7.86 5.21
CA GLN A 41 -1.80 -8.15 4.52
C GLN A 41 -2.01 -8.32 3.02
N ARG A 42 -3.07 -9.03 2.60
CA ARG A 42 -3.42 -9.23 1.20
C ARG A 42 -3.67 -7.89 0.48
N GLN A 43 -4.37 -6.96 1.13
CA GLN A 43 -4.64 -5.63 0.58
C GLN A 43 -3.41 -4.71 0.58
N ALA A 44 -2.51 -4.88 1.56
CA ALA A 44 -1.30 -4.06 1.70
C ALA A 44 -0.15 -4.53 0.79
N ALA A 45 -0.08 -5.83 0.47
CA ALA A 45 1.02 -6.44 -0.29
C ALA A 45 1.43 -5.67 -1.56
N PRO A 46 0.53 -5.32 -2.51
CA PRO A 46 0.93 -4.60 -3.72
C PRO A 46 1.52 -3.21 -3.42
N GLN A 47 1.02 -2.54 -2.38
CA GLN A 47 1.46 -1.20 -2.01
C GLN A 47 2.87 -1.22 -1.39
N VAL A 48 3.14 -2.22 -0.56
CA VAL A 48 4.46 -2.42 0.05
C VAL A 48 5.49 -2.84 -1.00
N MET A 49 5.12 -3.73 -1.93
CA MET A 49 6.00 -4.16 -3.02
C MET A 49 6.36 -2.99 -3.95
N ALA A 50 5.39 -2.14 -4.30
CA ALA A 50 5.65 -0.95 -5.11
C ALA A 50 6.61 0.04 -4.42
N ALA A 51 6.49 0.20 -3.10
CA ALA A 51 7.39 1.06 -2.32
C ALA A 51 8.83 0.53 -2.23
N GLN A 52 9.05 -0.76 -2.48
CA GLN A 52 10.37 -1.40 -2.44
C GLN A 52 11.07 -1.42 -3.80
N GLN A 53 10.38 -1.10 -4.90
CA GLN A 53 11.05 -1.01 -6.19
C GLN A 53 12.01 0.19 -6.19
N PRO A 54 13.31 -0.02 -6.49
CA PRO A 54 14.24 1.08 -6.62
C PRO A 54 13.77 2.00 -7.76
N PRO A 55 13.96 3.33 -7.62
CA PRO A 55 13.61 4.25 -8.68
C PRO A 55 14.35 3.84 -9.95
N VAL A 56 13.60 3.51 -11.01
CA VAL A 56 14.18 3.31 -12.33
C VAL A 56 14.90 4.61 -12.71
N PRO A 57 16.19 4.56 -13.07
CA PRO A 57 16.89 5.73 -13.54
C PRO A 57 16.13 6.27 -14.75
N GLN A 58 15.58 7.48 -14.63
CA GLN A 58 15.10 8.22 -15.78
C GLN A 58 16.33 8.54 -16.62
N THR A 59 16.59 7.72 -17.64
CA THR A 59 17.51 8.07 -18.71
C THR A 59 17.04 9.41 -19.26
N ALA A 60 17.85 10.43 -19.03
CA ALA A 60 17.70 11.75 -19.62
C ALA A 60 17.70 11.58 -21.14
N GLU A 61 16.52 11.49 -21.74
CA GLU A 61 16.34 11.52 -23.19
C GLU A 61 16.54 12.97 -23.65
N VAL A 62 17.80 13.28 -23.92
CA VAL A 62 18.31 14.02 -25.08
C VAL A 62 17.25 14.88 -25.78
N SER A 63 17.19 16.15 -25.41
CA SER A 63 16.60 17.22 -26.23
C SER A 63 17.58 18.37 -26.35
N GLU A 64 18.85 18.07 -26.69
CA GLU A 64 19.89 19.05 -27.01
C GLU A 64 20.45 18.80 -28.42
N SER A 65 19.57 18.81 -29.42
CA SER A 65 20.01 18.78 -30.82
C SER A 65 18.99 19.48 -31.75
N ALA A 66 18.52 20.67 -31.34
CA ALA A 66 17.72 21.55 -32.19
C ALA A 66 18.38 22.93 -32.46
N ASN A 67 19.60 23.18 -31.96
CA ASN A 67 20.28 24.47 -32.17
C ASN A 67 21.63 24.29 -32.89
N ALA A 68 21.59 23.85 -34.15
CA ALA A 68 22.72 23.97 -35.08
C ALA A 68 22.22 23.90 -36.53
N ALA A 69 21.54 24.95 -36.98
CA ALA A 69 21.51 25.31 -38.40
C ALA A 69 21.33 26.81 -38.49
N ALA A 70 22.45 27.47 -38.79
CA ALA A 70 22.60 28.87 -39.18
C ALA A 70 22.17 29.08 -40.64
#